data_AF-A0A2M8NJ55-F1
#
_entry.id   AF-A0A2M8NJ55-F1
#
_cell.length_a   1.000
_cell.length_b   1.000
_cell.length_c   1.000
_cell.angle_alpha   90.00
_cell.angle_beta   90.00
_cell.angle_gamma   90.00
#
_symmetry.space_group_name_H-M   'P 1'
#
loop_
_entity.id
_entity.type
_entity.pdbx_description
1 polymer ?
#
loop_
_entity_poly.entity_id
_entity_poly.type
_entity_poly.pdbx_seq_one_letter_code
_entity_poly.pdbx_strand_id
1 'polypeptide(L)'
;MPIYVHFGDIRLGNEYGGQIDPAEPIVRAVQHTVKRVTASTIPRHIYRRLSEGQVLLLLDGFDDLPLNERPAALAWLTAFMKEYGSNFVIAAGPATGFAGLVKVGFTPVYIRPWYQANIDNYITRFSAMWSAIGRRRGRSVKPVAPEAVERSRVGVRGLNPLELTLKIWAAYADDIEIPGYEGWLRAFLKRSLPDDRSMDSALNSMALIGALQLEEGFITGSRLQALKIGDDVDIAPPVPGTAAGSTASAGLEQSADSGATPGKRGRGSKEEDTAETATVQGRLLGALRAARLLIRYRGDRYQFHPMLASYLASLTLKTPEQVAAKLDSPAWKQAVAYAASRVPMDAIVMSRLDGSTDLMQEQVIEMARWLPFAPIDAAWRGELLKRYGLMLTAPNQYPLLRERAVAALVETRDQRNALFILRKAVRNSDPEIRALACIGMGAIGDPDALKDLRALVRDQVDDVAIAAALAVGAVGTPEAVEILQDVFEQGIERQRQAAAETFA
;
A
#
# COMPACT_ATOMS: atom_id res chain seq x y z
N MET A 1 7.52 -5.68 -26.94
CA MET A 1 6.28 -6.39 -26.53
C MET A 1 6.18 -6.31 -25.02
N PRO A 2 5.13 -5.68 -24.46
CA PRO A 2 4.94 -5.65 -23.01
C PRO A 2 4.49 -7.02 -22.50
N ILE A 3 5.08 -7.47 -21.40
CA ILE A 3 4.69 -8.65 -20.63
C ILE A 3 4.55 -8.21 -19.18
N TYR A 4 3.40 -8.48 -18.57
CA TYR A 4 3.18 -8.27 -17.14
C TYR A 4 3.12 -9.63 -16.42
N VAL A 5 3.89 -9.77 -15.33
CA VAL A 5 3.89 -10.95 -14.47
C VAL A 5 4.00 -10.52 -13.01
N HIS A 6 3.15 -11.09 -12.16
CA HIS A 6 3.27 -10.94 -10.72
C HIS A 6 4.20 -12.01 -10.14
N PHE A 7 5.06 -11.67 -9.17
CA PHE A 7 5.94 -12.62 -8.49
C PHE A 7 5.16 -13.77 -7.83
N GLY A 8 3.93 -13.51 -7.40
CA GLY A 8 2.98 -14.54 -6.94
C GLY A 8 2.63 -15.63 -7.97
N ASP A 9 2.80 -15.38 -9.27
CA ASP A 9 2.59 -16.41 -10.32
C ASP A 9 3.89 -17.09 -10.76
N ILE A 10 5.03 -16.57 -10.33
CA ILE A 10 6.34 -17.14 -10.58
C ILE A 10 6.56 -18.25 -9.56
N ARG A 11 6.65 -19.49 -10.07
CA ARG A 11 6.96 -20.66 -9.25
C ARG A 11 8.41 -21.04 -9.47
N LEU A 12 9.20 -20.76 -8.44
CA LEU A 12 10.61 -21.07 -8.39
C LEU A 12 10.78 -22.46 -7.76
N GLY A 13 11.02 -23.48 -8.57
CA GLY A 13 11.43 -24.81 -8.08
C GLY A 13 12.89 -24.84 -7.60
N ASN A 14 13.35 -25.96 -7.06
CA ASN A 14 14.73 -26.14 -6.55
C ASN A 14 15.82 -26.24 -7.65
N GLU A 15 15.51 -25.93 -8.90
CA GLU A 15 16.35 -26.33 -10.05
C GLU A 15 16.67 -25.16 -11.01
N TYR A 16 17.11 -24.02 -10.49
CA TYR A 16 17.70 -22.98 -11.34
C TYR A 16 19.22 -23.05 -11.28
N GLY A 17 19.74 -24.08 -11.94
CA GLY A 17 21.13 -24.27 -12.29
C GLY A 17 21.22 -25.19 -13.51
N GLY A 18 22.04 -24.82 -14.50
CA GLY A 18 22.50 -25.65 -15.62
C GLY A 18 21.50 -26.21 -16.65
N GLN A 19 20.26 -26.56 -16.28
CA GLN A 19 19.35 -27.34 -17.13
C GLN A 19 17.98 -26.69 -17.44
N ILE A 20 17.52 -25.69 -16.66
CA ILE A 20 16.24 -25.00 -16.89
C ILE A 20 16.50 -23.55 -17.29
N ASP A 21 15.92 -23.14 -18.42
CA ASP A 21 16.00 -21.77 -18.93
C ASP A 21 15.40 -20.76 -17.92
N PRO A 22 16.13 -19.69 -17.54
CA PRO A 22 15.65 -18.68 -16.62
C PRO A 22 14.33 -17.99 -17.03
N ALA A 23 13.96 -17.99 -18.31
CA ALA A 23 12.69 -17.42 -18.79
C ALA A 23 11.48 -18.36 -18.60
N GLU A 24 11.69 -19.65 -18.35
CA GLU A 24 10.61 -20.65 -18.23
C GLU A 24 9.56 -20.28 -17.16
N PRO A 25 9.91 -19.76 -15.96
CA PRO A 25 8.91 -19.36 -14.97
C PRO A 25 7.97 -18.24 -15.46
N ILE A 26 8.51 -17.26 -16.20
CA ILE A 26 7.74 -16.16 -16.82
C ILE A 26 6.83 -16.72 -17.92
N VAL A 27 7.39 -17.55 -18.80
CA VAL A 27 6.64 -18.17 -19.90
C VAL A 27 5.46 -18.96 -19.36
N ARG A 28 5.67 -19.79 -18.34
CA ARG A 28 4.60 -20.54 -17.69
C ARG A 28 3.57 -19.62 -17.03
N ALA A 29 4.00 -18.57 -16.33
CA ALA A 29 3.08 -17.60 -15.73
C ALA A 29 2.15 -16.99 -16.80
N VAL A 30 2.70 -16.53 -17.92
CA VAL A 30 1.93 -15.96 -19.04
C VAL A 30 1.02 -16.99 -19.70
N GLN A 31 1.44 -18.23 -19.86
CA GLN A 31 0.60 -19.29 -20.43
C GLN A 31 -0.70 -19.51 -19.64
N HIS A 32 -0.66 -19.32 -18.32
CA HIS A 32 -1.83 -19.50 -17.45
C HIS A 32 -2.81 -18.31 -17.47
N THR A 33 -2.40 -17.13 -17.94
CA THR A 33 -3.28 -15.96 -18.02
C THR A 33 -4.05 -15.90 -19.34
N VAL A 34 -3.64 -16.67 -20.34
CA VAL A 34 -4.23 -16.68 -21.68
C VAL A 34 -5.12 -17.90 -21.94
N LYS A 35 -6.01 -17.79 -22.93
CA LYS A 35 -6.89 -18.91 -23.34
C LYS A 35 -6.06 -20.08 -23.91
N ARG A 36 -6.60 -21.30 -23.79
CA ARG A 36 -5.94 -22.57 -24.13
C ARG A 36 -5.24 -22.61 -25.50
N VAL A 37 -5.83 -22.01 -26.53
CA VAL A 37 -5.26 -21.98 -27.89
C VAL A 37 -4.04 -21.06 -27.96
N THR A 38 -4.10 -19.90 -27.30
CA THR A 38 -2.97 -18.97 -27.21
C THR A 38 -1.86 -19.55 -26.32
N ALA A 39 -2.22 -20.30 -25.27
CA ALA A 39 -1.26 -20.90 -24.35
C ALA A 39 -0.30 -21.90 -25.03
N SER A 40 -0.68 -22.55 -26.14
CA SER A 40 0.19 -23.51 -26.84
C SER A 40 1.19 -22.84 -27.80
N THR A 41 0.92 -21.64 -28.30
CA THR A 41 1.77 -20.94 -29.28
C THR A 41 2.61 -19.84 -28.65
N ILE A 42 2.16 -19.26 -27.53
CA ILE A 42 2.81 -18.11 -26.90
C ILE A 42 4.26 -18.37 -26.41
N PRO A 43 4.66 -19.57 -25.93
CA PRO A 43 6.03 -19.79 -25.44
C PRO A 43 7.08 -19.50 -26.49
N ARG A 44 6.92 -20.06 -27.69
CA ARG A 44 7.86 -19.89 -28.80
C ARG A 44 8.04 -18.42 -29.17
N HIS A 45 6.97 -17.64 -29.12
CA HIS A 45 7.02 -16.21 -29.39
C HIS A 45 7.69 -15.40 -28.28
N ILE A 46 7.47 -15.79 -27.02
CA ILE A 46 8.13 -15.14 -25.87
C ILE A 46 9.63 -15.41 -25.91
N TYR A 47 10.05 -16.68 -26.01
CA TYR A 47 11.47 -17.06 -26.08
C TYR A 47 12.21 -16.31 -27.18
N ARG A 48 11.66 -16.30 -28.41
CA ARG A 48 12.27 -15.59 -29.54
C ARG A 48 12.42 -14.09 -29.28
N ARG A 49 11.38 -13.43 -28.75
CA ARG A 49 11.42 -11.98 -28.50
C ARG A 49 12.35 -11.62 -27.33
N LEU A 50 12.44 -12.49 -26.32
CA LEU A 50 13.38 -12.32 -25.21
C LEU A 50 14.83 -12.42 -25.71
N SER A 51 15.14 -13.41 -26.57
CA SER A 51 16.48 -13.52 -27.15
C SER A 51 16.83 -12.35 -28.09
N GLU A 52 15.82 -11.75 -28.73
CA GLU A 52 15.99 -10.58 -29.60
C GLU A 52 16.05 -9.23 -28.84
N GLY A 53 15.90 -9.22 -27.51
CA GLY A 53 15.90 -7.97 -26.72
C GLY A 53 14.66 -7.10 -26.92
N GLN A 54 13.55 -7.66 -27.41
CA GLN A 54 12.35 -6.91 -27.83
C GLN A 54 11.23 -6.90 -26.79
N VAL A 55 11.52 -7.25 -25.54
CA VAL A 55 10.53 -7.35 -24.45
C VAL A 55 10.64 -6.17 -23.50
N LEU A 56 9.47 -5.63 -23.14
CA LEU A 56 9.29 -4.82 -21.94
C LEU A 56 8.68 -5.73 -20.87
N LEU A 57 9.47 -6.13 -19.89
CA LEU A 57 9.02 -7.01 -18.82
C LEU A 57 8.66 -6.18 -17.58
N LEU A 58 7.40 -6.25 -17.16
CA LEU A 58 6.87 -5.62 -15.96
C LEU A 58 6.68 -6.70 -14.89
N LEU A 59 7.53 -6.69 -13.87
CA LEU A 59 7.47 -7.57 -12.72
C LEU A 59 6.82 -6.84 -11.55
N ASP A 60 5.80 -7.44 -10.96
CA ASP A 60 5.01 -6.82 -9.89
C ASP A 60 4.94 -7.69 -8.63
N GLY A 61 4.76 -7.07 -7.47
CA GLY A 61 4.59 -7.75 -6.18
C GLY A 61 5.87 -8.36 -5.61
N PHE A 62 7.05 -7.76 -5.82
CA PHE A 62 8.26 -8.20 -5.10
C PHE A 62 8.15 -7.95 -3.59
N ASP A 63 7.49 -6.86 -3.21
CA ASP A 63 7.15 -6.51 -1.83
C ASP A 63 6.07 -7.41 -1.23
N ASP A 64 5.20 -8.01 -2.05
CA ASP A 64 4.19 -8.99 -1.63
C ASP A 64 4.80 -10.37 -1.28
N LEU A 65 6.04 -10.63 -1.70
CA LEU A 65 6.72 -11.88 -1.37
C LEU A 65 7.08 -11.92 0.13
N PRO A 66 6.82 -13.06 0.79
CA PRO A 66 7.36 -13.36 2.12
C PRO A 66 8.88 -13.15 2.18
N LEU A 67 9.40 -12.66 3.31
CA LEU A 67 10.83 -12.37 3.46
C LEU A 67 11.74 -13.60 3.19
N ASN A 68 11.26 -14.81 3.50
CA ASN A 68 11.93 -16.07 3.22
C ASN A 68 11.90 -16.50 1.74
N GLU A 69 10.95 -16.02 0.93
CA GLU A 69 10.88 -16.31 -0.51
C GLU A 69 11.71 -15.33 -1.36
N ARG A 70 11.97 -14.12 -0.86
CA ARG A 70 12.72 -13.07 -1.60
C ARG A 70 14.12 -13.48 -2.05
N PRO A 71 14.94 -14.21 -1.27
CA PRO A 71 16.28 -14.63 -1.72
C PRO A 71 16.24 -15.52 -2.97
N ALA A 72 15.30 -16.47 -3.04
CA ALA A 72 15.12 -17.32 -4.21
C ALA A 72 14.69 -16.51 -5.43
N ALA A 73 13.78 -15.54 -5.25
CA ALA A 73 13.36 -14.63 -6.31
C ALA A 73 14.52 -13.78 -6.85
N LEU A 74 15.38 -13.26 -5.97
CA LEU A 74 16.56 -12.50 -6.38
C LEU A 74 17.60 -13.38 -7.10
N ALA A 75 17.82 -14.61 -6.64
CA ALA A 75 18.72 -15.56 -7.31
C ALA A 75 18.23 -15.89 -8.73
N TRP A 76 16.94 -16.18 -8.89
CA TRP A 76 16.32 -16.39 -10.20
C TRP A 76 16.43 -15.13 -11.09
N LEU A 77 16.12 -13.95 -10.55
CA LEU A 77 16.17 -12.71 -11.32
C LEU A 77 17.62 -12.39 -11.76
N THR A 78 18.61 -12.73 -10.94
CA THR A 78 20.03 -12.62 -11.32
C THR A 78 20.35 -13.50 -12.53
N ALA A 79 19.90 -14.77 -12.52
CA ALA A 79 20.08 -15.67 -13.65
C ALA A 79 19.35 -15.17 -14.90
N PHE A 80 18.13 -14.65 -14.76
CA PHE A 80 17.36 -14.07 -15.85
C PHE A 80 18.05 -12.85 -16.46
N MET A 81 18.51 -11.90 -15.64
CA MET A 81 19.20 -10.70 -16.12
C MET A 81 20.55 -11.02 -16.77
N LYS A 82 21.22 -12.10 -16.36
CA LYS A 82 22.46 -12.56 -17.00
C LYS A 82 22.23 -13.04 -18.43
N GLU A 83 21.14 -13.77 -18.68
CA GLU A 83 20.83 -14.35 -20.01
C GLU A 83 20.04 -13.38 -20.91
N TYR A 84 19.09 -12.64 -20.33
CA TYR A 84 18.10 -11.82 -21.05
C TYR A 84 18.19 -10.32 -20.74
N GLY A 85 19.32 -9.85 -20.21
CA GLY A 85 19.53 -8.45 -19.80
C GLY A 85 19.48 -7.40 -20.93
N SER A 86 19.41 -7.81 -22.20
CA SER A 86 19.19 -6.91 -23.35
C SER A 86 17.77 -6.36 -23.43
N ASN A 87 16.81 -6.94 -22.67
CA ASN A 87 15.43 -6.48 -22.61
C ASN A 87 15.25 -5.35 -21.58
N PHE A 88 14.18 -4.56 -21.74
CA PHE A 88 13.86 -3.51 -20.77
C PHE A 88 12.98 -4.10 -19.65
N VAL A 89 13.49 -4.12 -18.42
CA VAL A 89 12.82 -4.75 -17.26
C VAL A 89 12.52 -3.70 -16.20
N ILE A 90 11.28 -3.66 -15.75
CA ILE A 90 10.80 -2.82 -14.64
C ILE A 90 10.28 -3.77 -13.56
N ALA A 91 10.75 -3.61 -12.33
CA ALA A 91 10.26 -4.37 -11.18
C ALA A 91 9.67 -3.41 -10.13
N ALA A 92 8.43 -3.64 -9.73
CA ALA A 92 7.84 -2.97 -8.57
C ALA A 92 8.36 -3.65 -7.30
N GLY A 93 8.75 -2.83 -6.32
CA GLY A 93 9.31 -3.31 -5.07
C GLY A 93 9.14 -2.28 -3.95
N PRO A 94 9.57 -2.63 -2.73
CA PRO A 94 9.31 -1.81 -1.55
C PRO A 94 10.15 -0.54 -1.57
N ALA A 95 9.62 0.52 -0.94
CA ALA A 95 10.36 1.78 -0.77
C ALA A 95 11.63 1.64 0.10
N THR A 96 11.73 0.58 0.90
CA THR A 96 12.89 0.23 1.72
C THR A 96 13.23 -1.26 1.55
N GLY A 97 14.49 -1.64 1.78
CA GLY A 97 14.91 -3.05 1.62
C GLY A 97 15.05 -3.53 0.18
N PHE A 98 15.06 -2.63 -0.80
CA PHE A 98 15.25 -2.93 -2.22
C PHE A 98 16.73 -3.19 -2.62
N ALA A 99 17.67 -3.20 -1.67
CA ALA A 99 19.10 -3.41 -1.93
C ALA A 99 19.40 -4.70 -2.71
N GLY A 100 18.58 -5.74 -2.52
CA GLY A 100 18.66 -6.97 -3.31
C GLY A 100 18.45 -6.74 -4.81
N LEU A 101 17.46 -5.92 -5.18
CA LEU A 101 17.19 -5.58 -6.59
C LEU A 101 18.32 -4.74 -7.19
N VAL A 102 18.91 -3.82 -6.42
CA VAL A 102 20.08 -3.03 -6.87
C VAL A 102 21.27 -3.93 -7.16
N LYS A 103 21.54 -4.93 -6.31
CA LYS A 103 22.61 -5.92 -6.54
C LYS A 103 22.41 -6.75 -7.81
N VAL A 104 21.16 -6.98 -8.22
CA VAL A 104 20.84 -7.65 -9.49
C VAL A 104 21.16 -6.76 -10.70
N GLY A 105 21.18 -5.43 -10.52
CA GLY A 105 21.46 -4.44 -11.57
C GLY A 105 20.32 -3.45 -11.84
N PHE A 106 19.29 -3.41 -10.99
CA PHE A 106 18.21 -2.43 -11.12
C PHE A 106 18.59 -1.05 -10.56
N THR A 107 18.18 0.00 -11.27
CA THR A 107 18.24 1.38 -10.78
C THR A 107 16.91 1.75 -10.11
N PRO A 108 16.91 2.16 -8.83
CA PRO A 108 15.68 2.55 -8.16
C PRO A 108 15.11 3.84 -8.76
N VAL A 109 13.82 3.83 -9.06
CA VAL A 109 13.06 5.01 -9.48
C VAL A 109 11.82 5.10 -8.61
N TYR A 110 11.61 6.26 -8.00
CA TYR A 110 10.46 6.50 -7.13
C TYR A 110 9.31 7.09 -7.93
N ILE A 111 8.11 6.53 -7.75
CA ILE A 111 6.88 7.11 -8.31
C ILE A 111 6.53 8.35 -7.49
N ARG A 112 6.45 9.50 -8.15
CA ARG A 112 6.07 10.76 -7.51
C ARG A 112 4.62 10.64 -6.99
N PRO A 113 4.32 11.09 -5.75
CA PRO A 113 2.95 11.14 -5.27
C PRO A 113 2.11 12.11 -6.11
N TRP A 114 0.80 11.92 -6.10
CA TRP A 114 -0.12 12.84 -6.77
C TRP A 114 -0.10 14.20 -6.09
N TYR A 115 0.01 15.27 -6.88
CA TYR A 115 -0.18 16.64 -6.41
C TYR A 115 -1.63 17.09 -6.63
N GLN A 116 -1.98 18.27 -6.12
CA GLN A 116 -3.36 18.76 -6.07
C GLN A 116 -4.07 18.71 -7.44
N ALA A 117 -3.41 19.13 -8.53
CA ALA A 117 -4.04 19.10 -9.85
C ALA A 117 -4.31 17.66 -10.37
N ASN A 118 -3.48 16.68 -10.01
CA ASN A 118 -3.77 15.28 -10.35
C ASN A 118 -5.02 14.80 -9.62
N ILE A 119 -5.12 15.14 -8.32
CA ILE A 119 -6.28 14.79 -7.49
C ILE A 119 -7.54 15.46 -8.04
N ASP A 120 -7.48 16.74 -8.40
CA ASP A 120 -8.62 17.47 -8.92
C ASP A 120 -9.08 16.94 -10.28
N ASN A 121 -8.15 16.58 -11.16
CA ASN A 121 -8.44 15.92 -12.42
C ASN A 121 -9.06 14.53 -12.19
N TYR A 122 -8.53 13.76 -11.25
CA TYR A 122 -9.07 12.45 -10.90
C TYR A 122 -10.52 12.54 -10.39
N ILE A 123 -10.80 13.44 -9.44
CA ILE A 123 -12.15 13.69 -8.91
C ILE A 123 -13.12 14.09 -10.02
N THR A 124 -12.68 14.99 -10.91
CA THR A 124 -13.49 15.50 -12.02
C THR A 124 -13.81 14.40 -13.05
N ARG A 125 -12.82 13.58 -13.41
CA ARG A 125 -13.04 12.42 -14.30
C ARG A 125 -13.94 11.38 -13.66
N PHE A 126 -13.74 11.10 -12.37
CA PHE A 126 -14.54 10.13 -11.64
C PHE A 126 -16.02 10.57 -11.54
N SER A 127 -16.29 11.86 -11.28
CA SER A 127 -17.67 12.37 -11.25
C SER A 127 -18.35 12.28 -12.62
N ALA A 128 -17.63 12.60 -13.70
CA ALA A 128 -18.14 12.47 -15.06
C ALA A 128 -18.49 11.01 -15.43
N MET A 129 -17.73 10.04 -14.90
CA MET A 129 -17.96 8.62 -15.14
C MET A 129 -18.96 7.97 -14.18
N TRP A 130 -19.41 8.67 -13.12
CA TRP A 130 -20.21 8.09 -12.05
C TRP A 130 -21.46 7.36 -12.54
N SER A 131 -22.21 7.95 -13.46
CA SER A 131 -23.43 7.33 -14.01
C SER A 131 -23.16 6.01 -14.74
N ALA A 132 -21.95 5.80 -15.25
CA ALA A 132 -21.52 4.56 -15.89
C ALA A 132 -21.02 3.50 -14.89
N ILE A 133 -20.25 3.91 -13.88
CA ILE A 133 -19.59 2.99 -12.93
C ILE A 133 -20.41 2.71 -11.67
N GLY A 134 -21.27 3.63 -11.24
CA GLY A 134 -22.08 3.52 -10.03
C GLY A 134 -23.24 2.53 -10.13
N ARG A 135 -23.42 1.88 -11.28
CA ARG A 135 -24.54 0.96 -11.56
C ARG A 135 -24.65 -0.11 -10.47
N ARG A 136 -25.75 -0.04 -9.70
CA ARG A 136 -26.13 -1.12 -8.77
C ARG A 136 -27.23 -1.94 -9.44
N ARG A 137 -26.99 -3.23 -9.67
CA ARG A 137 -27.98 -4.20 -10.20
C ARG A 137 -28.72 -3.70 -11.46
N GLY A 138 -28.00 -3.15 -12.43
CA GLY A 138 -28.57 -2.77 -13.74
C GLY A 138 -29.40 -1.48 -13.77
N ARG A 139 -29.49 -0.71 -12.68
CA ARG A 139 -30.11 0.62 -12.67
C ARG A 139 -29.05 1.71 -12.85
N SER A 140 -29.32 2.67 -13.74
CA SER A 140 -28.50 3.88 -13.89
C SER A 140 -28.58 4.70 -12.62
N VAL A 141 -27.43 5.12 -12.09
CA VAL A 141 -27.38 6.05 -10.95
C VAL A 141 -27.51 7.47 -11.47
N LYS A 142 -28.10 8.35 -10.66
CA LYS A 142 -28.21 9.77 -10.97
C LYS A 142 -26.81 10.41 -11.02
N PRO A 143 -26.61 11.48 -11.81
CA PRO A 143 -25.40 12.29 -11.72
C PRO A 143 -25.14 12.76 -10.28
N VAL A 144 -23.87 12.90 -9.92
CA VAL A 144 -23.45 13.37 -8.59
C VAL A 144 -23.82 14.84 -8.42
N ALA A 145 -24.31 15.20 -7.24
CA ALA A 145 -24.58 16.59 -6.90
C ALA A 145 -23.26 17.40 -6.81
N PRO A 146 -23.20 18.64 -7.32
CA PRO A 146 -21.98 19.46 -7.28
C PRO A 146 -21.38 19.60 -5.87
N GLU A 147 -22.21 19.69 -4.84
CA GLU A 147 -21.77 19.81 -3.45
C GLU A 147 -21.01 18.55 -2.98
N ALA A 148 -21.40 17.37 -3.44
CA ALA A 148 -20.71 16.12 -3.11
C ALA A 148 -19.33 16.04 -3.80
N VAL A 149 -19.19 16.60 -5.00
CA VAL A 149 -17.90 16.73 -5.69
C VAL A 149 -16.97 17.65 -4.91
N GLU A 150 -17.45 18.83 -4.49
CA GLU A 150 -16.64 19.79 -3.74
C GLU A 150 -16.23 19.26 -2.36
N ARG A 151 -17.14 18.60 -1.63
CA ARG A 151 -16.78 17.93 -0.36
C ARG A 151 -15.69 16.87 -0.55
N SER A 152 -15.63 16.22 -1.71
CA SER A 152 -14.61 15.20 -1.99
C SER A 152 -13.21 15.79 -2.19
N ARG A 153 -13.08 17.10 -2.47
CA ARG A 153 -11.80 17.81 -2.63
C ARG A 153 -11.14 18.20 -1.30
N VAL A 154 -11.92 18.28 -0.22
CA VAL A 154 -11.41 18.73 1.10
C VAL A 154 -10.62 17.62 1.78
N GLY A 155 -9.40 17.88 2.28
CA GLY A 155 -8.63 16.89 3.06
C GLY A 155 -8.22 15.67 2.24
N VAL A 156 -7.71 15.90 1.03
CA VAL A 156 -7.23 14.87 0.10
C VAL A 156 -5.70 14.77 0.06
N ARG A 157 -5.01 15.76 0.62
CA ARG A 157 -3.54 15.82 0.63
C ARG A 157 -2.96 14.64 1.41
N GLY A 158 -1.99 13.96 0.82
CA GLY A 158 -1.34 12.80 1.40
C GLY A 158 -2.13 11.49 1.29
N LEU A 159 -3.37 11.50 0.78
CA LEU A 159 -4.11 10.27 0.49
C LEU A 159 -3.47 9.54 -0.71
N ASN A 160 -3.30 8.24 -0.59
CA ASN A 160 -2.92 7.41 -1.74
C ASN A 160 -4.12 7.20 -2.69
N PRO A 161 -3.89 6.73 -3.93
CA PRO A 161 -4.97 6.54 -4.90
C PRO A 161 -6.11 5.65 -4.40
N LEU A 162 -5.83 4.61 -3.60
CA LEU A 162 -6.88 3.74 -3.04
C LEU A 162 -7.72 4.50 -2.00
N GLU A 163 -7.09 5.19 -1.05
CA GLU A 163 -7.77 6.01 -0.05
C GLU A 163 -8.67 7.08 -0.70
N LEU A 164 -8.14 7.78 -1.69
CA LEU A 164 -8.88 8.79 -2.45
C LEU A 164 -10.07 8.17 -3.20
N THR A 165 -9.88 7.02 -3.85
CA THR A 165 -10.96 6.31 -4.55
C THR A 165 -12.07 5.89 -3.59
N LEU A 166 -11.70 5.30 -2.44
CA LEU A 166 -12.66 4.87 -1.42
C LEU A 166 -13.47 6.06 -0.88
N LYS A 167 -12.79 7.18 -0.59
CA LYS A 167 -13.42 8.43 -0.16
C LYS A 167 -14.43 8.96 -1.17
N ILE A 168 -14.02 9.11 -2.43
CA ILE A 168 -14.88 9.63 -3.51
C ILE A 168 -16.08 8.71 -3.69
N TRP A 169 -15.85 7.40 -3.76
CA TRP A 169 -16.91 6.42 -3.97
C TRP A 169 -17.93 6.47 -2.84
N ALA A 170 -17.46 6.48 -1.59
CA ALA A 170 -18.34 6.54 -0.43
C ALA A 170 -19.11 7.88 -0.35
N ALA A 171 -18.47 9.00 -0.69
CA ALA A 171 -19.13 10.30 -0.76
C ALA A 171 -20.21 10.38 -1.85
N TYR A 172 -20.02 9.72 -2.99
CA TYR A 172 -20.97 9.74 -4.11
C TYR A 172 -22.09 8.72 -3.94
N ALA A 173 -21.81 7.59 -3.27
CA ALA A 173 -22.80 6.58 -2.93
C ALA A 173 -23.67 6.98 -1.73
N ASP A 174 -23.20 7.91 -0.89
CA ASP A 174 -23.89 8.42 0.30
C ASP A 174 -24.29 7.31 1.29
N ASP A 175 -23.38 6.37 1.52
CA ASP A 175 -23.60 5.17 2.34
C ASP A 175 -22.55 5.00 3.46
N ILE A 176 -21.96 6.13 3.88
CA ILE A 176 -21.00 6.18 4.99
C ILE A 176 -21.76 6.14 6.32
N GLU A 177 -21.44 5.16 7.16
CA GLU A 177 -21.98 5.04 8.52
C GLU A 177 -21.08 5.68 9.58
N ILE A 178 -19.76 5.71 9.32
CA ILE A 178 -18.72 6.17 10.26
C ILE A 178 -17.81 7.15 9.51
N PRO A 179 -17.41 8.31 10.07
CA PRO A 179 -16.50 9.22 9.39
C PRO A 179 -15.09 8.62 9.22
N GLY A 180 -14.34 9.13 8.24
CA GLY A 180 -12.93 8.79 8.02
C GLY A 180 -12.70 7.51 7.21
N TYR A 181 -11.44 7.06 7.18
CA TYR A 181 -10.97 5.96 6.33
C TYR A 181 -11.73 4.64 6.59
N GLU A 182 -11.98 4.31 7.86
CA GLU A 182 -12.68 3.09 8.24
C GLU A 182 -14.09 3.04 7.65
N GLY A 183 -14.83 4.15 7.68
CA GLY A 183 -16.15 4.23 7.06
C GLY A 183 -16.13 4.04 5.55
N TRP A 184 -15.17 4.65 4.85
CA TRP A 184 -15.04 4.51 3.41
C TRP A 184 -14.79 3.05 3.01
N LEU A 185 -13.94 2.36 3.76
CA LEU A 185 -13.59 0.97 3.50
C LEU A 185 -14.74 0.02 3.85
N ARG A 186 -15.43 0.21 4.98
CA ARG A 186 -16.62 -0.57 5.37
C ARG A 186 -17.74 -0.43 4.34
N ALA A 187 -18.00 0.79 3.87
CA ALA A 187 -18.98 1.05 2.82
C ALA A 187 -18.61 0.30 1.53
N PHE A 188 -17.33 0.31 1.14
CA PHE A 188 -16.85 -0.46 -0.01
C PHE A 188 -17.04 -1.97 0.17
N LEU A 189 -16.66 -2.54 1.33
CA LEU A 189 -16.84 -3.96 1.61
C LEU A 189 -18.32 -4.38 1.61
N LYS A 190 -19.20 -3.55 2.18
CA LYS A 190 -20.67 -3.74 2.16
C LYS A 190 -21.26 -3.77 0.76
N ARG A 191 -20.70 -3.03 -0.18
CA ARG A 191 -21.14 -3.07 -1.59
C ARG A 191 -20.59 -4.28 -2.34
N SER A 192 -19.40 -4.74 -1.96
CA SER A 192 -18.68 -5.81 -2.66
C SER A 192 -19.10 -7.20 -2.23
N LEU A 193 -19.61 -7.35 -0.99
CA LEU A 193 -20.09 -8.62 -0.45
C LEU A 193 -21.60 -8.82 -0.73
N PRO A 194 -22.08 -10.07 -0.85
CA PRO A 194 -23.51 -10.34 -1.01
C PRO A 194 -24.29 -10.01 0.28
N ASP A 195 -25.58 -9.66 0.13
CA ASP A 195 -26.47 -9.27 1.24
C ASP A 195 -26.86 -10.44 2.17
N ASP A 196 -26.40 -11.66 1.90
CA ASP A 196 -26.85 -12.90 2.56
C ASP A 196 -26.19 -13.16 3.93
N ARG A 197 -25.30 -12.26 4.39
CA ARG A 197 -24.58 -12.39 5.67
C ARG A 197 -24.60 -11.11 6.49
N SER A 198 -24.49 -11.28 7.80
CA SER A 198 -24.10 -10.19 8.70
C SER A 198 -22.70 -9.70 8.31
N MET A 199 -22.57 -8.39 8.11
CA MET A 199 -21.30 -7.72 7.82
C MET A 199 -20.24 -8.06 8.87
N ASP A 200 -20.61 -8.12 10.15
CA ASP A 200 -19.68 -8.36 11.24
C ASP A 200 -19.09 -9.78 11.20
N SER A 201 -19.91 -10.79 10.89
CA SER A 201 -19.43 -12.17 10.73
C SER A 201 -18.49 -12.32 9.53
N ALA A 202 -18.81 -11.64 8.42
CA ALA A 202 -17.94 -11.60 7.25
C ALA A 202 -16.62 -10.85 7.54
N LEU A 203 -16.67 -9.73 8.26
CA LEU A 203 -15.48 -8.98 8.68
C LEU A 203 -14.60 -9.80 9.62
N ASN A 204 -15.17 -10.50 10.61
CA ASN A 204 -14.41 -11.37 11.51
C ASN A 204 -13.66 -12.47 10.73
N SER A 205 -14.37 -13.11 9.81
CA SER A 205 -13.81 -14.12 8.91
C SER A 205 -12.64 -13.56 8.09
N MET A 206 -12.83 -12.40 7.46
CA MET A 206 -11.82 -11.74 6.65
C MET A 206 -10.65 -11.22 7.49
N ALA A 207 -10.90 -10.80 8.74
CA ALA A 207 -9.86 -10.35 9.68
C ALA A 207 -8.87 -11.47 10.01
N LEU A 208 -9.37 -12.69 10.25
CA LEU A 208 -8.51 -13.85 10.48
C LEU A 208 -7.68 -14.22 9.25
N ILE A 209 -8.29 -14.16 8.06
CA ILE A 209 -7.56 -14.38 6.80
C ILE A 209 -6.48 -13.29 6.60
N GLY A 210 -6.82 -12.02 6.85
CA GLY A 210 -5.89 -10.89 6.74
C GLY A 210 -4.71 -11.02 7.71
N ALA A 211 -4.97 -11.38 8.97
CA ALA A 211 -3.93 -11.64 9.96
C ALA A 211 -3.01 -12.78 9.51
N LEU A 212 -3.59 -13.89 9.02
CA LEU A 212 -2.82 -15.01 8.49
C LEU A 212 -1.92 -14.58 7.31
N GLN A 213 -2.41 -13.73 6.41
CA GLN A 213 -1.60 -13.17 5.33
C GLN A 213 -0.43 -12.33 5.84
N LEU A 214 -0.58 -11.56 6.92
CA LEU A 214 0.54 -10.78 7.46
C LEU A 214 1.58 -11.65 8.17
N GLU A 215 1.18 -12.80 8.71
CA GLU A 215 2.09 -13.76 9.35
C GLU A 215 2.82 -14.64 8.34
N GLU A 216 2.10 -15.21 7.37
CA GLU A 216 2.60 -16.26 6.48
C GLU A 216 2.86 -15.74 5.04
N GLY A 217 2.38 -14.55 4.70
CA GLY A 217 2.38 -14.01 3.35
C GLY A 217 1.28 -14.63 2.48
N PHE A 218 1.63 -15.50 1.53
CA PHE A 218 0.61 -16.15 0.71
C PHE A 218 -0.15 -17.21 1.50
N ILE A 219 -1.48 -17.10 1.52
CA ILE A 219 -2.33 -18.07 2.20
C ILE A 219 -2.58 -19.25 1.27
N THR A 220 -2.47 -20.49 1.76
CA THR A 220 -2.80 -21.68 0.97
C THR A 220 -4.25 -22.11 1.18
N GLY A 221 -4.86 -22.82 0.22
CA GLY A 221 -6.22 -23.35 0.37
C GLY A 221 -6.37 -24.27 1.59
N SER A 222 -5.35 -25.07 1.90
CA SER A 222 -5.32 -25.90 3.11
C SER A 222 -5.39 -25.08 4.41
N ARG A 223 -4.69 -23.94 4.46
CA ARG A 223 -4.71 -23.04 5.62
C ARG A 223 -6.03 -22.29 5.73
N LEU A 224 -6.64 -21.91 4.60
CA LEU A 224 -7.99 -21.36 4.60
C LEU A 224 -8.95 -22.37 5.23
N GLN A 225 -8.97 -23.62 4.78
CA GLN A 225 -9.85 -24.68 5.32
C GLN A 225 -9.66 -24.89 6.82
N ALA A 226 -8.42 -24.80 7.33
CA ALA A 226 -8.11 -24.96 8.74
C ALA A 226 -8.68 -23.85 9.65
N LEU A 227 -8.95 -22.65 9.12
CA LEU A 227 -9.46 -21.50 9.90
C LEU A 227 -10.92 -21.66 10.38
N LYS A 228 -11.64 -22.74 10.01
CA LYS A 228 -13.05 -23.00 10.38
C LYS A 228 -13.95 -21.76 10.29
N ILE A 229 -13.82 -21.06 9.16
CA ILE A 229 -14.43 -19.75 8.93
C ILE A 229 -15.96 -19.88 8.83
N GLY A 230 -16.70 -19.27 9.76
CA GLY A 230 -18.16 -19.25 9.76
C GLY A 230 -18.83 -19.79 11.03
N ASP A 231 -18.07 -20.38 11.95
CA ASP A 231 -18.47 -20.55 13.34
C ASP A 231 -17.99 -19.31 14.11
N ASP A 232 -18.77 -18.76 15.05
CA ASP A 232 -18.40 -17.62 15.89
C ASP A 232 -17.20 -17.96 16.80
N VAL A 233 -16.01 -18.10 16.22
CA VAL A 233 -14.77 -18.49 16.90
C VAL A 233 -13.88 -17.26 17.07
N ASP A 234 -13.26 -17.21 18.23
CA ASP A 234 -12.60 -16.07 18.84
C ASP A 234 -11.52 -15.39 17.96
N ILE A 235 -11.43 -14.06 18.08
CA ILE A 235 -10.65 -13.17 17.21
C ILE A 235 -9.20 -13.04 17.72
N ALA A 236 -8.55 -14.16 18.00
CA ALA A 236 -7.12 -14.17 18.29
C ALA A 236 -6.34 -14.44 16.99
N PRO A 237 -5.25 -13.70 16.73
CA PRO A 237 -4.40 -14.00 15.57
C PRO A 237 -3.87 -15.44 15.69
N PRO A 238 -3.82 -16.20 14.58
CA PRO A 238 -3.26 -17.54 14.60
C PRO A 238 -1.79 -17.49 15.05
N VAL A 239 -1.43 -18.30 16.05
CA VAL A 239 -0.05 -18.38 16.55
C VAL A 239 0.81 -19.08 15.49
N PRO A 240 1.98 -18.54 15.11
CA PRO A 240 2.88 -19.20 14.17
C PRO A 240 3.32 -20.57 14.72
N GLY A 241 3.16 -21.62 13.92
CA GLY A 241 3.81 -22.92 14.18
C GLY A 241 3.10 -23.93 15.10
N THR A 242 1.85 -23.72 15.54
CA THR A 242 1.10 -24.79 16.20
C THR A 242 0.52 -25.77 15.18
N ALA A 243 1.37 -26.67 14.69
CA ALA A 243 0.92 -27.94 14.15
C ALA A 243 0.25 -28.73 15.30
N ALA A 244 -1.07 -28.83 15.27
CA ALA A 244 -1.74 -29.84 16.08
C ALA A 244 -1.39 -31.20 15.49
N GLY A 245 -0.73 -32.01 16.32
CA GLY A 245 -0.08 -33.25 15.99
C GLY A 245 -1.00 -34.32 15.38
N SER A 246 -0.30 -35.23 14.71
CA SER A 246 -0.74 -36.58 14.40
C SER A 246 -1.56 -37.19 15.54
N THR A 247 -2.73 -37.73 15.22
CA THR A 247 -3.21 -38.97 15.83
C THR A 247 -3.77 -39.85 14.73
N ALA A 248 -3.06 -40.96 14.53
CA ALA A 248 -3.45 -42.09 13.71
C ALA A 248 -4.67 -42.82 14.31
N SER A 249 -5.52 -43.33 13.42
CA SER A 249 -6.19 -44.65 13.47
C SER A 249 -7.35 -44.63 12.46
N ALA A 250 -7.74 -45.67 11.72
CA ALA A 250 -7.24 -46.98 11.33
C ALA A 250 -8.43 -47.64 10.57
N GLY A 251 -8.16 -48.45 9.56
CA GLY A 251 -9.14 -49.32 8.88
C GLY A 251 -9.75 -48.72 7.60
N LEU A 252 -9.87 -49.39 6.46
CA LEU A 252 -9.88 -50.83 6.18
C LEU A 252 -9.49 -51.08 4.71
N GLU A 253 -8.76 -52.19 4.53
CA GLU A 253 -8.92 -53.23 3.51
C GLU A 253 -8.51 -53.03 2.04
N GLN A 254 -7.79 -54.08 1.60
CA GLN A 254 -7.35 -54.42 0.26
C GLN A 254 -8.50 -54.91 -0.60
N SER A 255 -8.48 -54.56 -1.90
CA SER A 255 -8.72 -55.53 -2.96
C SER A 255 -8.14 -55.04 -4.29
N ALA A 256 -7.27 -55.85 -4.87
CA ALA A 256 -6.79 -55.73 -6.24
C ALA A 256 -7.88 -56.20 -7.23
N ASP A 257 -8.00 -55.57 -8.41
CA ASP A 257 -7.52 -56.15 -9.68
C ASP A 257 -8.17 -55.52 -10.94
N SER A 258 -7.32 -55.34 -11.96
CA SER A 258 -7.56 -55.35 -13.41
C SER A 258 -8.35 -54.24 -14.13
N GLY A 259 -7.74 -53.73 -15.21
CA GLY A 259 -8.46 -53.21 -16.39
C GLY A 259 -8.00 -51.85 -16.95
N ALA A 260 -6.82 -51.77 -17.56
CA ALA A 260 -6.43 -50.65 -18.43
C ALA A 260 -7.14 -50.79 -19.80
N THR A 261 -7.95 -49.82 -20.25
CA THR A 261 -7.65 -48.72 -21.23
C THR A 261 -9.00 -48.14 -21.75
N PRO A 262 -9.04 -47.07 -22.58
CA PRO A 262 -8.38 -45.76 -22.46
C PRO A 262 -9.38 -44.58 -22.66
N GLY A 263 -9.08 -43.44 -22.03
CA GLY A 263 -9.43 -42.10 -22.54
C GLY A 263 -10.85 -41.58 -22.28
N LYS A 264 -10.97 -40.58 -21.40
CA LYS A 264 -11.78 -39.36 -21.65
C LYS A 264 -11.61 -38.32 -20.55
N ARG A 265 -11.14 -37.15 -21.01
CA ARG A 265 -11.44 -35.77 -20.54
C ARG A 265 -11.09 -35.43 -19.10
N GLY A 266 -10.14 -34.49 -18.98
CA GLY A 266 -9.83 -33.75 -17.76
C GLY A 266 -11.08 -33.22 -17.07
N ARG A 267 -11.28 -33.73 -15.86
CA ARG A 267 -12.37 -33.44 -14.92
C ARG A 267 -11.79 -32.81 -13.65
N GLY A 268 -10.74 -32.00 -13.78
CA GLY A 268 -10.09 -31.35 -12.63
C GLY A 268 -10.74 -30.03 -12.23
N SER A 269 -11.23 -29.24 -13.18
CA SER A 269 -11.66 -27.85 -12.90
C SER A 269 -13.14 -27.68 -12.59
N LYS A 270 -13.98 -28.70 -12.79
CA LYS A 270 -15.45 -28.58 -12.64
C LYS A 270 -15.98 -29.20 -11.35
N GLU A 271 -15.27 -30.16 -10.76
CA GLU A 271 -15.68 -30.79 -9.50
C GLU A 271 -15.20 -30.01 -8.26
N GLU A 272 -14.05 -29.33 -8.33
CA GLU A 272 -13.58 -28.44 -7.26
C GLU A 272 -14.48 -27.19 -7.10
N ASP A 273 -14.89 -26.56 -8.20
CA ASP A 273 -15.81 -25.40 -8.18
C ASP A 273 -17.20 -25.78 -7.59
N THR A 274 -17.64 -27.03 -7.71
CA THR A 274 -18.92 -27.50 -7.12
C THR A 274 -18.81 -27.82 -5.62
N ALA A 275 -17.64 -28.16 -5.10
CA ALA A 275 -17.43 -28.32 -3.66
C ALA A 275 -17.24 -26.98 -2.94
N GLU A 276 -16.64 -25.98 -3.62
CA GLU A 276 -16.50 -24.59 -3.13
C GLU A 276 -17.85 -23.90 -2.86
N THR A 277 -18.98 -24.40 -3.37
CA THR A 277 -20.29 -23.73 -3.20
C THR A 277 -21.19 -24.35 -2.11
N ALA A 278 -20.82 -25.52 -1.58
CA ALA A 278 -21.65 -26.26 -0.62
C ALA A 278 -21.48 -25.80 0.84
N THR A 279 -20.29 -25.36 1.23
CA THR A 279 -19.98 -24.95 2.62
C THR A 279 -20.12 -23.44 2.81
N VAL A 280 -20.43 -22.99 4.04
CA VAL A 280 -20.45 -21.56 4.41
C VAL A 280 -19.10 -20.92 4.10
N GLN A 281 -18.01 -21.61 4.39
CA GLN A 281 -16.66 -21.14 4.07
C GLN A 281 -16.43 -21.01 2.56
N GLY A 282 -16.76 -22.03 1.78
CA GLY A 282 -16.55 -22.01 0.33
C GLY A 282 -17.34 -20.89 -0.35
N ARG A 283 -18.60 -20.67 0.07
CA ARG A 283 -19.41 -19.54 -0.42
C ARG A 283 -18.77 -18.19 -0.15
N LEU A 284 -18.13 -18.00 1.02
CA LEU A 284 -17.42 -16.76 1.33
C LEU A 284 -16.20 -16.58 0.43
N LEU A 285 -15.37 -17.61 0.28
CA LEU A 285 -14.19 -17.55 -0.58
C LEU A 285 -14.57 -17.31 -2.04
N GLY A 286 -15.64 -17.95 -2.52
CA GLY A 286 -16.23 -17.70 -3.83
C GLY A 286 -16.69 -16.26 -4.00
N ALA A 287 -17.37 -15.69 -3.01
CA ALA A 287 -17.80 -14.29 -3.02
C ALA A 287 -16.61 -13.31 -3.02
N LEU A 288 -15.60 -13.55 -2.19
CA LEU A 288 -14.38 -12.72 -2.14
C LEU A 288 -13.61 -12.73 -3.45
N ARG A 289 -13.54 -13.89 -4.11
CA ARG A 289 -12.92 -14.05 -5.44
C ARG A 289 -13.76 -13.37 -6.53
N ALA A 290 -15.08 -13.55 -6.51
CA ALA A 290 -16.00 -12.92 -7.46
C ALA A 290 -15.95 -11.38 -7.37
N ALA A 291 -15.85 -10.85 -6.15
CA ALA A 291 -15.67 -9.42 -5.87
C ALA A 291 -14.23 -8.92 -6.14
N ARG A 292 -13.30 -9.82 -6.49
CA ARG A 292 -11.86 -9.54 -6.65
C ARG A 292 -11.19 -8.91 -5.43
N LEU A 293 -11.72 -9.18 -4.25
CA LEU A 293 -11.07 -8.82 -2.99
C LEU A 293 -9.91 -9.78 -2.70
N LEU A 294 -10.13 -11.08 -2.93
CA LEU A 294 -9.12 -12.12 -2.75
C LEU A 294 -8.60 -12.60 -4.10
N ILE A 295 -7.30 -12.40 -4.34
CA ILE A 295 -6.62 -12.78 -5.59
C ILE A 295 -6.06 -14.19 -5.43
N ARG A 296 -6.32 -15.05 -6.41
CA ARG A 296 -5.74 -16.40 -6.51
C ARG A 296 -4.55 -16.38 -7.45
N TYR A 297 -3.41 -16.84 -6.96
CA TYR A 297 -2.19 -17.03 -7.70
C TYR A 297 -1.93 -18.52 -7.98
N ARG A 298 -0.95 -18.81 -8.85
CA ARG A 298 -0.57 -20.20 -9.16
C ARG A 298 -0.20 -20.99 -7.91
N GLY A 299 -0.49 -22.30 -7.92
CA GLY A 299 -0.17 -23.25 -6.84
C GLY A 299 -0.98 -23.02 -5.55
N ASP A 300 -2.26 -22.70 -5.73
CA ASP A 300 -3.25 -22.57 -4.66
C ASP A 300 -2.87 -21.55 -3.57
N ARG A 301 -2.29 -20.42 -3.99
CA ARG A 301 -1.95 -19.28 -3.15
C ARG A 301 -2.99 -18.18 -3.28
N TYR A 302 -3.31 -17.53 -2.16
CA TYR A 302 -4.30 -16.47 -2.06
C TYR A 302 -3.74 -15.28 -1.28
N GLN A 303 -4.08 -14.07 -1.70
CA GLN A 303 -3.82 -12.84 -0.95
C GLN A 303 -4.92 -11.81 -1.20
N PHE A 304 -5.23 -11.01 -0.19
CA PHE A 304 -5.85 -9.71 -0.36
C PHE A 304 -4.80 -8.70 -0.82
N HIS A 305 -5.26 -7.59 -1.39
CA HIS A 305 -4.40 -6.43 -1.58
C HIS A 305 -3.78 -5.99 -0.22
N PRO A 306 -2.47 -5.64 -0.13
CA PRO A 306 -1.76 -5.43 1.13
C PRO A 306 -2.42 -4.42 2.09
N MET A 307 -2.95 -3.32 1.55
CA MET A 307 -3.67 -2.33 2.37
C MET A 307 -4.98 -2.89 2.97
N LEU A 308 -5.72 -3.70 2.20
CA LEU A 308 -6.93 -4.34 2.69
C LEU A 308 -6.58 -5.42 3.72
N ALA A 309 -5.54 -6.23 3.46
CA ALA A 309 -5.03 -7.21 4.42
C ALA A 309 -4.63 -6.55 5.75
N SER A 310 -3.92 -5.42 5.68
CA SER A 310 -3.49 -4.66 6.85
C SER A 310 -4.66 -4.12 7.66
N TYR A 311 -5.68 -3.57 7.00
CA TYR A 311 -6.89 -3.12 7.69
C TYR A 311 -7.62 -4.30 8.34
N LEU A 312 -7.87 -5.38 7.60
CA LEU A 312 -8.57 -6.56 8.11
C LEU A 312 -7.81 -7.19 9.29
N ALA A 313 -6.49 -7.35 9.18
CA ALA A 313 -5.65 -7.85 10.26
C ALA A 313 -5.70 -6.94 11.50
N SER A 314 -5.78 -5.62 11.32
CA SER A 314 -5.90 -4.68 12.45
C SER A 314 -7.17 -4.84 13.27
N LEU A 315 -8.21 -5.50 12.74
CA LEU A 315 -9.43 -5.83 13.50
C LEU A 315 -9.19 -6.95 14.51
N THR A 316 -8.11 -7.72 14.37
CA THR A 316 -7.71 -8.75 15.35
C THR A 316 -6.95 -8.18 16.54
N LEU A 317 -6.45 -6.94 16.44
CA LEU A 317 -5.76 -6.24 17.52
C LEU A 317 -6.79 -5.47 18.35
N LYS A 318 -7.21 -6.07 19.47
CA LYS A 318 -8.23 -5.52 20.38
C LYS A 318 -7.63 -4.85 21.61
N THR A 319 -6.44 -5.27 22.04
CA THR A 319 -5.80 -4.77 23.26
C THR A 319 -4.42 -4.17 22.99
N PRO A 320 -3.94 -3.25 23.84
CA PRO A 320 -2.60 -2.68 23.71
C PRO A 320 -1.50 -3.74 23.73
N GLU A 321 -1.65 -4.84 24.47
CA GLU A 321 -0.66 -5.92 24.54
C GLU A 321 -0.53 -6.65 23.20
N GLN A 322 -1.66 -6.86 22.51
CA GLN A 322 -1.66 -7.46 21.18
C GLN A 322 -1.00 -6.53 20.15
N VAL A 323 -1.25 -5.22 20.25
CA VAL A 323 -0.57 -4.24 19.40
C VAL A 323 0.93 -4.23 19.70
N ALA A 324 1.32 -4.20 20.97
CA ALA A 324 2.71 -4.21 21.42
C ALA A 324 3.48 -5.43 20.89
N ALA A 325 2.85 -6.60 20.87
CA ALA A 325 3.45 -7.83 20.34
C ALA A 325 3.74 -7.79 18.83
N LYS A 326 3.14 -6.86 18.08
CA LYS A 326 3.30 -6.74 16.61
C LYS A 326 4.15 -5.56 16.17
N LEU A 327 4.59 -4.72 17.11
CA LEU A 327 5.34 -3.49 16.85
C LEU A 327 6.64 -3.69 16.06
N ASP A 328 7.34 -4.80 16.26
CA ASP A 328 8.60 -5.07 15.59
C ASP A 328 8.44 -5.83 14.27
N SER A 329 7.21 -6.24 13.92
CA SER A 329 6.94 -6.99 12.69
C SER A 329 6.75 -6.06 11.50
N PRO A 330 7.62 -6.09 10.47
CA PRO A 330 7.51 -5.21 9.31
C PRO A 330 6.18 -5.36 8.55
N ALA A 331 5.64 -6.58 8.49
CA ALA A 331 4.36 -6.87 7.84
C ALA A 331 3.17 -6.24 8.55
N TRP A 332 3.28 -6.01 9.87
CA TRP A 332 2.19 -5.47 10.69
C TRP A 332 2.23 -3.95 10.88
N LYS A 333 3.27 -3.24 10.42
CA LYS A 333 3.42 -1.79 10.60
C LYS A 333 2.16 -1.00 10.22
N GLN A 334 1.58 -1.31 9.06
CA GLN A 334 0.36 -0.65 8.58
C GLN A 334 -0.89 -1.10 9.36
N ALA A 335 -0.96 -2.35 9.80
CA ALA A 335 -2.05 -2.86 10.62
C ALA A 335 -2.07 -2.19 12.01
N VAL A 336 -0.89 -1.97 12.62
CA VAL A 336 -0.75 -1.20 13.87
C VAL A 336 -1.27 0.23 13.70
N ALA A 337 -0.92 0.89 12.59
CA ALA A 337 -1.43 2.23 12.29
C ALA A 337 -2.97 2.26 12.24
N TYR A 338 -3.60 1.26 11.60
CA TYR A 338 -5.06 1.15 11.58
C TYR A 338 -5.67 0.77 12.94
N ALA A 339 -4.96 0.01 13.78
CA ALA A 339 -5.42 -0.34 15.12
C ALA A 339 -5.48 0.87 16.06
N ALA A 340 -4.66 1.90 15.82
CA ALA A 340 -4.64 3.14 16.59
C ALA A 340 -5.98 3.91 16.58
N SER A 341 -6.91 3.61 15.67
CA SER A 341 -8.26 4.19 15.68
C SER A 341 -9.21 3.59 16.72
N ARG A 342 -8.88 2.40 17.25
CA ARG A 342 -9.76 1.61 18.14
C ARG A 342 -9.10 1.23 19.47
N VAL A 343 -7.79 1.04 19.47
CA VAL A 343 -7.02 0.62 20.66
C VAL A 343 -6.41 1.85 21.34
N PRO A 344 -6.49 1.99 22.67
CA PRO A 344 -5.81 3.06 23.39
C PRO A 344 -4.29 2.89 23.27
N MET A 345 -3.62 3.86 22.65
CA MET A 345 -2.19 3.79 22.32
C MET A 345 -1.29 4.50 23.32
N ASP A 346 -1.85 5.17 24.35
CA ASP A 346 -1.13 6.08 25.24
C ASP A 346 0.09 5.42 25.90
N ALA A 347 -0.08 4.26 26.52
CA ALA A 347 1.02 3.54 27.17
C ALA A 347 2.12 3.11 26.18
N ILE A 348 1.74 2.70 24.96
CA ILE A 348 2.67 2.27 23.92
C ILE A 348 3.49 3.47 23.43
N VAL A 349 2.81 4.59 23.16
CA VAL A 349 3.45 5.81 22.66
C VAL A 349 4.40 6.37 23.71
N MET A 350 3.97 6.49 24.97
CA MET A 350 4.85 6.99 26.05
C MET A 350 6.06 6.07 26.23
N SER A 351 5.87 4.76 26.26
CA SER A 351 6.98 3.79 26.33
C SER A 351 7.99 3.95 25.19
N ARG A 352 7.52 4.18 23.95
CA ARG A 352 8.40 4.43 22.79
C ARG A 352 9.08 5.79 22.82
N LEU A 353 8.45 6.81 23.40
CA LEU A 353 9.06 8.13 23.56
C LEU A 353 10.17 8.13 24.62
N ASP A 354 9.99 7.35 25.70
CA ASP A 354 10.93 7.23 26.81
C ASP A 354 12.03 6.17 26.56
N GLY A 355 11.81 5.27 25.60
CA GLY A 355 12.69 4.17 25.28
C GLY A 355 14.09 4.59 24.78
N SER A 356 15.01 3.61 24.74
CA SER A 356 16.35 3.82 24.19
C SER A 356 16.25 4.23 22.73
N THR A 357 16.61 5.48 22.45
CA THR A 357 16.51 6.01 21.09
C THR A 357 17.63 5.46 20.21
N ASP A 358 17.26 4.83 19.11
CA ASP A 358 18.20 4.51 18.03
C ASP A 358 18.68 5.81 17.35
N LEU A 359 19.84 5.74 16.69
CA LEU A 359 20.44 6.91 16.02
C LEU A 359 19.49 7.55 15.00
N MET A 360 18.60 6.76 14.39
CA MET A 360 17.64 7.22 13.36
C MET A 360 16.26 7.57 13.93
N GLN A 361 16.06 7.41 15.25
CA GLN A 361 14.80 7.62 15.95
C GLN A 361 13.62 6.87 15.27
N GLU A 362 13.86 5.69 14.70
CA GLU A 362 12.87 4.95 13.88
C GLU A 362 11.59 4.68 14.67
N GLN A 363 11.70 4.33 15.95
CA GLN A 363 10.54 4.06 16.80
C GLN A 363 9.64 5.28 16.97
N VAL A 364 10.24 6.48 17.02
CA VAL A 364 9.52 7.76 17.14
C VAL A 364 8.92 8.15 15.81
N ILE A 365 9.71 8.12 14.73
CA ILE A 365 9.29 8.49 13.37
C ILE A 365 8.14 7.61 12.88
N GLU A 366 8.16 6.31 13.15
CA GLU A 366 7.12 5.37 12.73
C GLU A 366 5.73 5.72 13.29
N MET A 367 5.66 6.33 14.48
CA MET A 367 4.38 6.71 15.10
C MET A 367 3.66 7.83 14.35
N ALA A 368 4.34 8.57 13.45
CA ALA A 368 3.70 9.55 12.58
C ALA A 368 2.56 8.92 11.78
N ARG A 369 2.72 7.66 11.36
CA ARG A 369 1.75 6.89 10.57
C ARG A 369 0.49 6.52 11.34
N TRP A 370 0.52 6.60 12.67
CA TRP A 370 -0.61 6.26 13.52
C TRP A 370 -1.58 7.44 13.66
N LEU A 371 -1.06 8.68 13.62
CA LEU A 371 -1.83 9.91 13.80
C LEU A 371 -3.00 10.10 12.81
N PRO A 372 -2.88 9.74 11.53
CA PRO A 372 -3.99 9.80 10.57
C PRO A 372 -5.23 8.99 10.97
N PHE A 373 -5.05 7.94 11.78
CA PHE A 373 -6.14 7.04 12.18
C PHE A 373 -6.55 7.24 13.64
N ALA A 374 -5.69 7.83 14.46
CA ALA A 374 -5.94 8.08 15.86
C ALA A 374 -7.15 9.02 16.09
N PRO A 375 -7.94 8.80 17.16
CA PRO A 375 -8.99 9.74 17.57
C PRO A 375 -8.45 11.16 17.74
N ILE A 376 -9.25 12.18 17.40
CA ILE A 376 -8.83 13.59 17.40
C ILE A 376 -8.45 14.08 18.81
N ASP A 377 -9.09 13.51 19.83
CA ASP A 377 -8.93 13.82 21.26
C ASP A 377 -7.87 12.97 21.97
N ALA A 378 -7.17 12.09 21.25
CA ALA A 378 -6.15 11.23 21.85
C ALA A 378 -5.00 12.06 22.45
N ALA A 379 -4.75 11.89 23.76
CA ALA A 379 -3.83 12.74 24.53
C ALA A 379 -2.38 12.67 24.02
N TRP A 380 -1.95 11.49 23.56
CA TRP A 380 -0.60 11.26 23.04
C TRP A 380 -0.28 12.00 21.74
N ARG A 381 -1.29 12.53 21.01
CA ARG A 381 -1.07 13.29 19.75
C ARG A 381 -0.20 14.51 19.98
N GLY A 382 -0.50 15.28 21.03
CA GLY A 382 0.20 16.52 21.34
C GLY A 382 1.66 16.28 21.71
N GLU A 383 1.93 15.24 22.51
CA GLU A 383 3.29 14.92 22.92
C GLU A 383 4.14 14.42 21.74
N LEU A 384 3.56 13.63 20.84
CA LEU A 384 4.28 13.17 19.65
C LEU A 384 4.61 14.33 18.69
N LEU A 385 3.65 15.23 18.43
CA LEU A 385 3.88 16.43 17.60
C LEU A 385 4.93 17.35 18.23
N LYS A 386 4.89 17.52 19.56
CA LYS A 386 5.90 18.26 20.32
C LYS A 386 7.28 17.61 20.18
N ARG A 387 7.38 16.28 20.25
CA ARG A 387 8.62 15.54 20.03
C ARG A 387 9.21 15.81 18.64
N TYR A 388 8.41 15.80 17.58
CA TYR A 388 8.89 16.16 16.24
C TYR A 388 9.35 17.61 16.13
N GLY A 389 8.61 18.55 16.73
CA GLY A 389 9.04 19.95 16.79
C GLY A 389 10.38 20.13 17.51
N LEU A 390 10.62 19.41 18.60
CA LEU A 390 11.90 19.38 19.30
C LEU A 390 13.00 18.76 18.43
N MET A 391 12.74 17.64 17.75
CA MET A 391 13.70 17.00 16.84
C MET A 391 14.10 17.93 15.68
N LEU A 392 13.17 18.74 15.17
CA LEU A 392 13.45 19.74 14.14
C LEU A 392 14.35 20.88 14.65
N THR A 393 14.09 21.35 15.87
CA THR A 393 14.66 22.61 16.38
C THR A 393 15.80 22.45 17.38
N ALA A 394 16.14 21.22 17.77
CA ALA A 394 17.16 20.95 18.76
C ALA A 394 18.54 21.51 18.35
N PRO A 395 19.29 22.11 19.29
CA PRO A 395 20.66 22.55 19.04
C PRO A 395 21.56 21.35 18.80
N ASN A 396 22.57 21.49 17.92
CA ASN A 396 23.55 20.45 17.58
C ASN A 396 22.93 19.12 17.10
N GLN A 397 21.73 19.18 16.51
CA GLN A 397 21.05 18.01 15.97
C GLN A 397 21.61 17.64 14.59
N TYR A 398 21.67 16.33 14.30
CA TYR A 398 22.02 15.85 12.97
C TYR A 398 21.01 16.32 11.91
N PRO A 399 21.44 16.88 10.76
CA PRO A 399 20.55 17.34 9.69
C PRO A 399 19.51 16.31 9.26
N LEU A 400 19.93 15.05 9.11
CA LEU A 400 19.05 13.94 8.76
C LEU A 400 17.88 13.76 9.74
N LEU A 401 18.08 14.01 11.04
CA LEU A 401 17.00 13.90 12.03
C LEU A 401 16.01 15.05 11.92
N ARG A 402 16.45 16.23 11.48
CA ARG A 402 15.55 17.37 11.20
C ARG A 402 14.69 17.09 9.98
N GLU A 403 15.30 16.61 8.90
CA GLU A 403 14.60 16.18 7.68
C GLU A 403 13.53 15.12 8.00
N ARG A 404 13.90 14.09 8.77
CA ARG A 404 12.98 13.05 9.23
C ARG A 404 11.87 13.61 10.10
N ALA A 405 12.14 14.57 10.98
CA ALA A 405 11.12 15.22 11.78
C ALA A 405 10.12 16.01 10.93
N VAL A 406 10.58 16.72 9.90
CA VAL A 406 9.68 17.40 8.94
C VAL A 406 8.85 16.39 8.16
N ALA A 407 9.46 15.31 7.65
CA ALA A 407 8.74 14.25 6.97
C ALA A 407 7.67 13.61 7.87
N ALA A 408 8.00 13.35 9.14
CA ALA A 408 7.06 12.84 10.14
C ALA A 408 5.90 13.81 10.39
N LEU A 409 6.18 15.12 10.55
CA LEU A 409 5.15 16.16 10.70
C LEU A 409 4.16 16.15 9.52
N VAL A 410 4.66 16.02 8.29
CA VAL A 410 3.83 15.93 7.08
C VAL A 410 3.03 14.61 7.06
N GLU A 411 3.66 13.49 7.41
CA GLU A 411 3.06 12.16 7.42
C GLU A 411 1.94 12.01 8.46
N THR A 412 1.95 12.82 9.53
CA THR A 412 0.86 12.83 10.52
C THR A 412 -0.50 13.20 9.93
N ARG A 413 -0.53 13.87 8.77
CA ARG A 413 -1.73 14.45 8.14
C ARG A 413 -2.51 15.40 9.06
N ASP A 414 -1.92 15.87 10.16
CA ASP A 414 -2.49 16.89 11.04
C ASP A 414 -2.07 18.28 10.56
N GLN A 415 -2.65 18.71 9.43
CA GLN A 415 -2.23 19.90 8.69
C GLN A 415 -2.14 21.15 9.59
N ARG A 416 -3.15 21.35 10.44
CA ARG A 416 -3.22 22.53 11.32
C ARG A 416 -2.10 22.55 12.35
N ASN A 417 -1.88 21.45 13.07
CA ASN A 417 -0.88 21.41 14.13
C ASN A 417 0.55 21.34 13.56
N ALA A 418 0.75 20.58 12.48
CA ALA A 418 2.03 20.55 11.77
C ALA A 418 2.40 21.92 11.20
N LEU A 419 1.46 22.64 10.57
CA LEU A 419 1.67 24.00 10.08
C LEU A 419 2.03 24.96 11.22
N PHE A 420 1.38 24.85 12.38
CA PHE A 420 1.70 25.67 13.55
C PHE A 420 3.15 25.48 14.00
N ILE A 421 3.65 24.24 14.05
CA ILE A 421 5.03 23.92 14.42
C ILE A 421 6.00 24.50 13.38
N LEU A 422 5.72 24.30 12.08
CA LEU A 422 6.58 24.78 11.00
C LEU A 422 6.60 26.32 10.94
N ARG A 423 5.48 26.99 11.25
CA ARG A 423 5.41 28.46 11.37
C ARG A 423 6.34 29.02 12.44
N LYS A 424 6.57 28.27 13.52
CA LYS A 424 7.58 28.63 14.50
C LYS A 424 9.00 28.40 13.96
N ALA A 425 9.21 27.31 13.23
CA ALA A 425 10.52 26.93 12.70
C ALA A 425 11.04 27.86 11.58
N VAL A 426 10.17 28.41 10.73
CA VAL A 426 10.56 29.41 9.71
C VAL A 426 11.10 30.72 10.29
N ARG A 427 10.97 30.95 11.61
CA ARG A 427 11.51 32.12 12.32
C ARG A 427 12.79 31.81 13.09
N ASN A 428 13.36 30.61 12.91
CA ASN A 428 14.57 30.21 13.59
C ASN A 428 15.79 30.96 13.04
N SER A 429 16.77 31.24 13.91
CA SER A 429 18.04 31.86 13.50
C SER A 429 18.85 30.97 12.57
N ASP A 430 18.74 29.65 12.72
CA ASP A 430 19.41 28.66 11.87
C ASP A 430 18.75 28.60 10.47
N PRO A 431 19.48 28.92 9.39
CA PRO A 431 18.97 28.84 8.03
C PRO A 431 18.52 27.44 7.61
N GLU A 432 19.18 26.39 8.07
CA GLU A 432 18.81 25.00 7.74
C GLU A 432 17.40 24.68 8.24
N ILE A 433 17.10 25.09 9.48
CA ILE A 433 15.77 24.92 10.09
C ILE A 433 14.72 25.72 9.31
N ARG A 434 15.03 26.96 8.88
CA ARG A 434 14.11 27.76 8.07
C ARG A 434 13.81 27.10 6.73
N ALA A 435 14.84 26.65 6.01
CA ALA A 435 14.69 25.97 4.72
C ALA A 435 13.84 24.70 4.84
N LEU A 436 14.14 23.85 5.83
CA LEU A 436 13.35 22.63 6.10
C LEU A 436 11.90 22.95 6.46
N ALA A 437 11.66 24.02 7.22
CA ALA A 437 10.31 24.45 7.56
C ALA A 437 9.52 24.93 6.33
N CYS A 438 10.16 25.64 5.39
CA CYS A 438 9.58 25.98 4.09
C CYS A 438 9.17 24.71 3.33
N ILE A 439 10.07 23.73 3.19
CA ILE A 439 9.79 22.47 2.50
C ILE A 439 8.60 21.75 3.15
N GLY A 440 8.55 21.69 4.49
CA GLY A 440 7.43 21.11 5.23
C GLY A 440 6.11 21.83 4.96
N MET A 441 6.11 23.17 4.96
CA MET A 441 4.91 23.97 4.64
C MET A 441 4.43 23.72 3.21
N GLY A 442 5.35 23.66 2.25
CA GLY A 442 5.05 23.32 0.87
C GLY A 442 4.47 21.90 0.73
N ALA A 443 5.00 20.93 1.47
CA ALA A 443 4.50 19.55 1.47
C ALA A 443 3.08 19.44 2.07
N ILE A 444 2.80 20.15 3.17
CA ILE A 444 1.43 20.29 3.72
C ILE A 444 0.52 20.98 2.70
N GLY A 445 1.04 22.02 2.05
CA GLY A 445 0.39 22.86 1.04
C GLY A 445 -0.93 23.45 1.46
N ASP A 446 -1.00 23.88 2.72
CA ASP A 446 -2.06 24.73 3.22
C ASP A 446 -1.85 26.16 2.69
N PRO A 447 -2.83 26.77 2.00
CA PRO A 447 -2.72 28.15 1.50
C PRO A 447 -2.37 29.17 2.58
N ASP A 448 -2.73 28.93 3.84
CA ASP A 448 -2.37 29.82 4.95
C ASP A 448 -0.85 29.93 5.18
N ALA A 449 -0.06 29.00 4.66
CA ALA A 449 1.41 29.07 4.72
C ALA A 449 1.99 30.21 3.87
N LEU A 450 1.28 30.69 2.84
CA LEU A 450 1.77 31.75 1.95
C LEU A 450 2.03 33.07 2.69
N LYS A 451 1.31 33.31 3.79
CA LYS A 451 1.52 34.46 4.68
C LYS A 451 2.94 34.51 5.26
N ASP A 452 3.51 33.35 5.57
CA ASP A 452 4.87 33.24 6.11
C ASP A 452 5.90 33.08 4.96
N LEU A 453 5.58 32.26 3.94
CA LEU A 453 6.49 31.97 2.82
C LEU A 453 6.81 33.19 1.96
N ARG A 454 5.87 34.12 1.77
CA ARG A 454 6.07 35.33 0.94
C ARG A 454 7.26 36.18 1.40
N ALA A 455 7.57 36.20 2.70
CA ALA A 455 8.74 36.92 3.19
C ALA A 455 10.04 36.15 2.93
N LEU A 456 10.00 34.83 2.97
CA LEU A 456 11.18 33.97 2.88
C LEU A 456 11.70 33.76 1.45
N VAL A 457 10.91 34.03 0.41
CA VAL A 457 11.43 34.03 -0.98
C VAL A 457 12.51 35.11 -1.21
N ARG A 458 12.67 36.04 -0.26
CA ARG A 458 13.74 37.06 -0.22
C ARG A 458 14.65 36.92 1.01
N ASP A 459 14.73 35.72 1.59
CA ASP A 459 15.66 35.44 2.69
C ASP A 459 17.11 35.75 2.25
N GLN A 460 17.93 36.18 3.20
CA GLN A 460 19.34 36.52 2.94
C GLN A 460 20.19 35.29 2.61
N VAL A 461 19.71 34.09 2.95
CA VAL A 461 20.35 32.82 2.61
C VAL A 461 19.65 32.22 1.40
N ASP A 462 20.39 32.07 0.30
CA ASP A 462 19.88 31.57 -0.98
C ASP A 462 19.14 30.25 -0.86
N ASP A 463 19.65 29.30 -0.08
CA ASP A 463 19.02 27.98 0.11
C ASP A 463 17.63 28.09 0.76
N VAL A 464 17.44 29.03 1.68
CA VAL A 464 16.13 29.29 2.31
C VAL A 464 15.18 29.92 1.28
N ALA A 465 15.68 30.87 0.49
CA ALA A 465 14.86 31.54 -0.52
C ALA A 465 14.43 30.58 -1.64
N ILE A 466 15.31 29.67 -2.08
CA ILE A 466 15.00 28.60 -3.02
C ILE A 466 13.97 27.64 -2.41
N ALA A 467 14.16 27.20 -1.17
CA ALA A 467 13.21 26.33 -0.47
C ALA A 467 11.82 26.98 -0.34
N ALA A 468 11.77 28.28 -0.07
CA ALA A 468 10.53 29.05 -0.01
C ALA A 468 9.84 29.13 -1.38
N ALA A 469 10.57 29.39 -2.46
CA ALA A 469 10.02 29.41 -3.81
C ALA A 469 9.44 28.04 -4.22
N LEU A 470 10.18 26.94 -3.99
CA LEU A 470 9.68 25.59 -4.22
C LEU A 470 8.43 25.27 -3.38
N ALA A 471 8.42 25.71 -2.12
CA ALA A 471 7.29 25.53 -1.22
C ALA A 471 6.04 26.26 -1.70
N VAL A 472 6.18 27.52 -2.15
CA VAL A 472 5.10 28.31 -2.75
C VAL A 472 4.52 27.57 -3.96
N GLY A 473 5.37 27.07 -4.87
CA GLY A 473 4.92 26.26 -6.01
C GLY A 473 4.19 24.99 -5.60
N ALA A 474 4.63 24.31 -4.54
CA ALA A 474 3.97 23.12 -4.01
C ALA A 474 2.61 23.41 -3.32
N VAL A 475 2.35 24.65 -2.89
CA VAL A 475 1.02 25.10 -2.45
C VAL A 475 0.06 25.17 -3.64
N GLY A 476 0.50 25.77 -4.75
CA GLY A 476 -0.18 25.69 -6.05
C GLY A 476 -1.52 26.41 -6.14
N THR A 477 -1.74 27.46 -5.34
CA THR A 477 -2.92 28.34 -5.45
C THR A 477 -2.67 29.49 -6.43
N PRO A 478 -3.73 30.22 -6.89
CA PRO A 478 -3.54 31.43 -7.69
C PRO A 478 -2.62 32.46 -7.02
N GLU A 479 -2.75 32.67 -5.71
CA GLU A 479 -1.85 33.56 -4.96
C GLU A 479 -0.39 33.08 -4.98
N ALA A 480 -0.16 31.76 -4.96
CA ALA A 480 1.19 31.21 -5.08
C ALA A 480 1.81 31.52 -6.45
N VAL A 481 1.02 31.48 -7.53
CA VAL A 481 1.47 31.83 -8.88
C VAL A 481 1.92 33.29 -8.94
N GLU A 482 1.19 34.22 -8.32
CA GLU A 482 1.56 35.63 -8.25
C GLU A 482 2.92 35.82 -7.54
N ILE A 483 3.12 35.15 -6.40
CA ILE A 483 4.40 35.20 -5.67
C ILE A 483 5.54 34.65 -6.54
N LEU A 484 5.31 33.57 -7.29
CA LEU A 484 6.34 32.97 -8.14
C LEU A 484 6.67 33.82 -9.36
N GLN A 485 5.72 34.59 -9.90
CA GLN A 485 5.99 35.55 -10.97
C GLN A 485 6.96 36.63 -10.49
N ASP A 486 6.74 37.18 -9.29
CA ASP A 486 7.67 38.14 -8.68
C ASP A 486 9.08 37.53 -8.51
N VAL A 487 9.16 36.29 -8.04
CA VAL A 487 10.44 35.56 -7.90
C VAL A 487 11.11 35.31 -9.24
N PHE A 488 10.35 34.99 -10.28
CA PHE A 488 10.88 34.74 -11.62
C PHE A 488 11.43 36.03 -12.28
N GLU A 489 10.80 37.17 -12.04
CA GLU A 489 11.23 38.46 -12.61
C GLU A 489 12.42 39.07 -11.85
N GLN A 490 12.41 38.99 -10.52
CA GLN A 490 13.32 39.75 -9.65
C GLN A 490 14.38 38.87 -8.96
N GLY A 491 14.22 37.55 -9.01
CA GLY A 491 15.10 36.61 -8.31
C GLY A 491 16.44 36.38 -9.01
N ILE A 492 17.38 35.82 -8.25
CA ILE A 492 18.65 35.32 -8.77
C ILE A 492 18.43 34.08 -9.65
N GLU A 493 19.40 33.71 -10.48
CA GLU A 493 19.27 32.62 -11.47
C GLU A 493 18.70 31.32 -10.88
N ARG A 494 19.19 30.88 -9.72
CA ARG A 494 18.69 29.67 -9.04
C ARG A 494 17.24 29.80 -8.58
N GLN A 495 16.82 30.98 -8.14
CA GLN A 495 15.42 31.25 -7.75
C GLN A 495 14.51 31.28 -8.97
N ARG A 496 14.97 31.87 -10.09
CA ARG A 496 14.23 31.83 -11.37
C ARG A 496 14.07 30.42 -11.88
N GLN A 497 15.13 29.61 -11.80
CA GLN A 497 15.06 28.19 -12.14
C GLN A 497 14.05 27.46 -11.24
N ALA A 498 14.10 27.65 -9.93
CA ALA A 498 13.15 27.03 -9.01
C ALA A 498 11.70 27.45 -9.32
N ALA A 499 11.44 28.72 -9.61
CA ALA A 499 10.13 29.19 -10.03
C ALA A 499 9.69 28.57 -11.38
N ALA A 500 10.59 28.49 -12.36
CA ALA A 500 10.30 27.87 -13.65
C ALA A 500 9.96 26.38 -13.53
N GLU A 501 10.69 25.63 -12.70
CA GLU A 501 10.44 24.22 -12.42
C GLU A 501 9.06 23.98 -11.78
N THR A 502 8.51 24.97 -11.07
CA THR A 502 7.16 24.87 -10.50
C THR A 502 6.04 25.17 -11.49
N PHE A 503 6.32 25.88 -12.59
CA PHE A 503 5.35 26.15 -13.65
C PHE A 503 5.20 24.98 -14.65
N ALA A 504 6.22 24.10 -14.72
CA ALA A 504 6.24 22.91 -15.57
C ALA A 504 5.46 21.74 -14.97
#